data_AF-A0AAW4C1H1-F1
#
_entry.id   AF-A0AAW4C1H1-F1
#
_cell.length_a   1.000
_cell.length_b   1.000
_cell.length_c   1.000
_cell.angle_alpha   90.00
_cell.angle_beta   90.00
_cell.angle_gamma   90.00
#
_symmetry.space_group_name_H-M   'P 1'
#
loop_
_entity.id
_entity.type
_entity.pdbx_description
1 polymer ?
#
loop_
_entity_poly.entity_id
_entity_poly.type
_entity_poly.pdbx_seq_one_letter_code
_entity_poly.pdbx_strand_id
1 'polypeptide(L)'
;MRGQIINTPRLEFLAPVLERWGDCIDRFNRFAGDAEAPYWHGAAANTGLLAAAAWQAELAALQQFAGKKQRDEGEHEGRCDLSISSADEALYLSVSQRWPRIARLDMAEALQQTAALARQVAYPSQLKAGALFISPWKAGQHASPEELQDLVDDLQKHTACAIAWYFPYAYRKLHNELGQYFPGVALLLKQA
;
A
#
# COMPACT_ATOMS: atom_id res chain seq x y z
N MET A 1 -11.83 -10.84 3.81
CA MET A 1 -11.60 -10.99 2.36
C MET A 1 -10.22 -10.46 2.06
N ARG A 2 -9.37 -11.24 1.42
CA ARG A 2 -7.99 -10.85 1.09
C ARG A 2 -7.59 -11.41 -0.26
N GLY A 3 -6.66 -10.76 -0.93
CA GLY A 3 -6.13 -11.24 -2.20
C GLY A 3 -5.03 -10.33 -2.73
N GLN A 4 -4.33 -10.85 -3.74
CA GLN A 4 -3.28 -10.12 -4.44
C GLN A 4 -3.22 -10.54 -5.90
N ILE A 5 -2.74 -9.64 -6.75
CA ILE A 5 -2.49 -9.84 -8.17
C ILE A 5 -1.15 -9.17 -8.46
N ILE A 6 -0.22 -9.90 -9.07
CA ILE A 6 1.05 -9.36 -9.56
C ILE A 6 1.05 -9.54 -11.09
N ASN A 7 1.11 -8.42 -11.80
CA ASN A 7 1.04 -8.38 -13.26
C ASN A 7 2.42 -8.19 -13.90
N THR A 8 3.49 -8.14 -13.11
CA THR A 8 4.85 -7.85 -13.59
C THR A 8 5.86 -8.78 -12.93
N PRO A 9 6.63 -9.58 -13.70
CA PRO A 9 7.57 -10.57 -13.16
C PRO A 9 8.59 -10.00 -12.16
N ARG A 10 9.02 -8.74 -12.36
CA ARG A 10 9.97 -8.04 -11.48
C ARG A 10 9.41 -7.69 -10.10
N LEU A 11 8.12 -7.89 -9.86
CA LEU A 11 7.49 -7.67 -8.55
C LEU A 11 7.09 -8.98 -7.88
N GLU A 12 7.32 -10.14 -8.52
CA GLU A 12 6.94 -11.45 -7.97
C GLU A 12 7.63 -11.75 -6.64
N PHE A 13 8.83 -11.21 -6.41
CA PHE A 13 9.52 -11.35 -5.12
C PHE A 13 8.76 -10.68 -3.95
N LEU A 14 7.78 -9.83 -4.23
CA LEU A 14 6.89 -9.24 -3.21
C LEU A 14 5.70 -10.13 -2.86
N ALA A 15 5.41 -11.21 -3.59
CA ALA A 15 4.29 -12.11 -3.29
C ALA A 15 4.23 -12.53 -1.80
N PRO A 16 5.33 -12.97 -1.15
CA PRO A 16 5.29 -13.31 0.27
C PRO A 16 5.09 -12.08 1.18
N VAL A 17 5.58 -10.90 0.77
CA VAL A 17 5.37 -9.64 1.52
C VAL A 17 3.89 -9.27 1.53
N LEU A 18 3.24 -9.31 0.37
CA LEU A 18 1.84 -8.94 0.21
C LEU A 18 0.90 -9.93 0.94
N GLU A 19 1.28 -11.22 1.00
CA GLU A 19 0.58 -12.22 1.83
C GLU A 19 0.74 -11.90 3.32
N ARG A 20 1.98 -11.69 3.79
CA ARG A 20 2.28 -11.37 5.20
C ARG A 20 1.71 -10.02 5.65
N TRP A 21 1.47 -9.10 4.73
CA TRP A 21 0.92 -7.78 5.06
C TRP A 21 -0.46 -7.86 5.71
N GLY A 22 -1.34 -8.75 5.23
CA GLY A 22 -2.61 -9.03 5.89
C GLY A 22 -2.44 -9.60 7.30
N ASP A 23 -1.50 -10.54 7.46
CA ASP A 23 -1.19 -11.15 8.77
C ASP A 23 -0.63 -10.11 9.77
N CYS A 24 0.16 -9.14 9.30
CA CYS A 24 0.64 -8.02 10.09
C CYS A 24 -0.51 -7.13 10.60
N ILE A 25 -1.50 -6.85 9.75
CA ILE A 25 -2.69 -6.09 10.14
C ILE A 25 -3.48 -6.86 11.22
N ASP A 26 -3.71 -8.16 11.01
CA ASP A 26 -4.41 -9.00 12.00
C ASP A 26 -3.67 -9.04 13.34
N ARG A 27 -2.34 -9.17 13.30
CA ARG A 27 -1.52 -9.21 14.50
C ARG A 27 -1.53 -7.88 15.24
N PHE A 28 -1.45 -6.76 14.51
CA PHE A 28 -1.59 -5.44 15.11
C PHE A 28 -2.94 -5.32 15.80
N ASN A 29 -4.03 -5.62 15.10
CA ASN A 29 -5.36 -5.43 15.66
C ASN A 29 -5.61 -6.35 16.88
N ARG A 30 -5.08 -7.58 16.86
CA ARG A 30 -5.16 -8.51 18.01
C ARG A 30 -4.51 -7.93 19.28
N PHE A 31 -3.43 -7.16 19.15
CA PHE A 31 -2.69 -6.62 20.29
C PHE A 31 -3.15 -5.21 20.69
N ALA A 32 -3.48 -4.37 19.71
CA ALA A 32 -3.99 -3.02 19.93
C ALA A 32 -5.47 -3.02 20.38
N GLY A 33 -6.20 -4.10 20.13
CA GLY A 33 -7.60 -4.29 20.49
C GLY A 33 -8.56 -3.87 19.38
N ASP A 34 -9.86 -4.07 19.65
CA ASP A 34 -10.93 -3.93 18.65
C ASP A 34 -11.30 -2.49 18.28
N ALA A 35 -10.67 -1.50 18.92
CA ALA A 35 -10.95 -0.08 18.72
C ALA A 35 -10.03 0.58 17.67
N GLU A 36 -9.10 -0.17 17.08
CA GLU A 36 -8.01 0.40 16.29
C GLU A 36 -7.82 -0.34 14.96
N ALA A 37 -7.53 0.42 13.90
CA ALA A 37 -7.21 -0.13 12.59
C ALA A 37 -6.02 0.61 11.98
N PRO A 38 -4.86 -0.04 11.78
CA PRO A 38 -3.63 0.65 11.44
C PRO A 38 -3.70 1.38 10.09
N TYR A 39 -4.56 0.89 9.19
CA TYR A 39 -4.69 1.42 7.85
C TYR A 39 -5.37 2.80 7.77
N TRP A 40 -6.15 3.24 8.77
CA TRP A 40 -6.78 4.57 8.72
C TRP A 40 -5.83 5.72 9.10
N HIS A 41 -4.66 5.43 9.68
CA HIS A 41 -3.73 6.41 10.29
C HIS A 41 -2.81 7.11 9.28
N GLY A 42 -3.01 6.86 7.99
CA GLY A 42 -2.22 7.49 6.94
C GLY A 42 -1.03 6.67 6.46
N ALA A 43 -0.35 7.26 5.48
CA ALA A 43 0.57 6.52 4.62
C ALA A 43 1.73 5.90 5.42
N ALA A 44 2.26 6.64 6.41
CA ALA A 44 3.37 6.17 7.25
C ALA A 44 3.01 4.91 8.07
N ALA A 45 1.80 4.81 8.60
CA ALA A 45 1.36 3.62 9.34
C ALA A 45 1.27 2.40 8.41
N ASN A 46 0.70 2.59 7.22
CA ASN A 46 0.64 1.54 6.19
C ASN A 46 2.04 1.14 5.68
N THR A 47 2.95 2.10 5.50
CA THR A 47 4.35 1.85 5.16
C THR A 47 5.04 1.01 6.23
N GLY A 48 4.84 1.33 7.51
CA GLY A 48 5.39 0.59 8.63
C GLY A 48 4.92 -0.87 8.66
N LEU A 49 3.63 -1.11 8.40
CA LEU A 49 3.09 -2.47 8.28
C LEU A 49 3.67 -3.23 7.09
N LEU A 50 3.81 -2.58 5.93
CA LEU A 50 4.40 -3.21 4.76
C LEU A 50 5.89 -3.55 5.00
N ALA A 51 6.62 -2.68 5.69
CA ALA A 51 8.00 -2.93 6.10
C ALA A 51 8.08 -4.11 7.09
N ALA A 52 7.17 -4.20 8.06
CA ALA A 52 7.09 -5.33 8.98
C ALA A 52 6.77 -6.65 8.25
N ALA A 53 5.91 -6.59 7.24
CA ALA A 53 5.59 -7.75 6.39
C ALA A 53 6.81 -8.21 5.58
N ALA A 54 7.61 -7.26 5.07
CA ALA A 54 8.85 -7.58 4.36
C ALA A 54 9.84 -8.33 5.27
N TRP A 55 10.05 -7.84 6.50
CA TRP A 55 10.89 -8.54 7.48
C TRP A 55 10.37 -9.94 7.84
N GLN A 56 9.04 -10.11 7.95
CA GLN A 56 8.43 -11.43 8.19
C GLN A 56 8.48 -12.36 6.97
N ALA A 57 8.70 -11.81 5.78
CA ALA A 57 8.88 -12.53 4.53
C ALA A 57 10.35 -12.79 4.20
N GLU A 58 11.26 -12.66 5.19
CA GLU A 58 12.71 -12.85 5.02
C GLU A 58 13.37 -11.86 4.04
N LEU A 59 12.74 -10.71 3.81
CA LEU A 59 13.30 -9.60 3.05
C LEU A 59 13.76 -8.48 3.97
N ALA A 60 14.68 -7.64 3.48
CA ALA A 60 15.11 -6.45 4.20
C ALA A 60 14.22 -5.25 3.82
N ALA A 61 13.84 -4.44 4.80
CA ALA A 61 13.13 -3.18 4.57
C ALA A 61 13.79 -2.00 5.28
N LEU A 62 13.93 -0.87 4.57
CA LEU A 62 14.44 0.38 5.10
C LEU A 62 13.47 1.52 4.81
N GLN A 63 13.06 2.25 5.84
CA GLN A 63 12.10 3.34 5.73
C GLN A 63 12.81 4.70 5.78
N GLN A 64 12.22 5.70 5.11
CA GLN A 64 12.54 7.12 5.27
C GLN A 64 14.04 7.44 5.18
N PHE A 65 14.64 7.21 4.02
CA PHE A 65 16.05 7.52 3.78
C PHE A 65 16.24 8.44 2.56
N ALA A 66 17.33 9.20 2.57
CA ALA A 66 17.73 10.00 1.43
C ALA A 66 18.22 9.08 0.29
N GLY A 67 17.52 9.12 -0.84
CA GLY A 67 17.96 8.51 -2.08
C GLY A 67 19.12 9.32 -2.66
N LYS A 68 20.26 8.67 -2.91
CA LYS A 68 21.41 9.32 -3.55
C LYS A 68 21.12 9.56 -5.03
N LYS A 69 21.41 10.76 -5.52
CA LYS A 69 21.50 11.07 -6.95
C LYS A 69 22.80 11.81 -7.23
N GLN A 70 23.53 11.33 -8.24
CA GLN A 70 24.39 12.18 -9.05
C GLN A 70 23.62 12.50 -10.34
N ARG A 71 23.34 13.78 -10.57
CA ARG A 71 23.14 14.33 -11.91
C ARG A 71 24.27 15.34 -12.13
N ASP A 72 24.71 15.47 -13.38
CA ASP A 72 25.76 16.41 -13.78
C ASP A 72 25.43 17.89 -13.48
N GLU A 73 24.19 18.19 -13.08
CA GLU A 73 23.68 19.54 -12.76
C GLU A 73 23.23 19.71 -11.29
N GLY A 74 23.78 18.94 -10.36
CA GLY A 74 23.66 19.16 -8.91
C GLY A 74 22.98 18.05 -8.11
N GLU A 75 23.29 18.01 -6.82
CA GLU A 75 22.69 17.07 -5.86
C GLU A 75 21.22 17.45 -5.61
N HIS A 76 20.31 16.50 -5.81
CA HIS A 76 18.91 16.64 -5.42
C HIS A 76 18.58 15.50 -4.46
N GLU A 77 18.30 15.84 -3.21
CA GLU A 77 17.86 14.89 -2.18
C GLU A 77 16.43 14.43 -2.49
N GLY A 78 16.29 13.26 -3.12
CA GLY A 78 14.99 12.59 -3.23
C GLY A 78 14.77 11.72 -2.00
N ARG A 79 13.67 11.91 -1.25
CA ARG A 79 13.34 11.02 -0.14
C ARG A 79 12.72 9.73 -0.65
N CYS A 80 13.30 8.59 -0.28
CA CYS A 80 12.68 7.28 -0.46
C CYS A 80 11.85 6.95 0.77
N ASP A 81 10.57 6.65 0.60
CA ASP A 81 9.68 6.37 1.72
C ASP A 81 9.89 4.96 2.27
N LEU A 82 10.16 3.99 1.39
CA LEU A 82 10.44 2.59 1.72
C LEU A 82 11.28 1.92 0.63
N SER A 83 12.29 1.14 1.01
CA SER A 83 12.85 0.10 0.14
C SER A 83 12.56 -1.29 0.69
N ILE A 84 12.37 -2.25 -0.22
CA ILE A 84 12.25 -3.67 0.07
C ILE A 84 13.25 -4.41 -0.80
N SER A 85 14.11 -5.22 -0.20
CA SER A 85 15.20 -5.90 -0.88
C SER A 85 15.26 -7.39 -0.54
N SER A 86 15.40 -8.22 -1.57
CA SER A 86 15.87 -9.60 -1.47
C SER A 86 17.38 -9.66 -1.72
N ALA A 87 17.94 -10.86 -1.83
CA ALA A 87 19.32 -11.05 -2.26
C ALA A 87 19.58 -10.60 -3.71
N ASP A 88 18.55 -10.67 -4.57
CA ASP A 88 18.68 -10.50 -6.02
C ASP A 88 18.04 -9.20 -6.55
N GLU A 89 17.02 -8.67 -5.87
CA GLU A 89 16.27 -7.50 -6.32
C GLU A 89 15.97 -6.51 -5.19
N ALA A 90 15.92 -5.23 -5.52
CA ALA A 90 15.57 -4.16 -4.59
C ALA A 90 14.57 -3.21 -5.23
N LEU A 91 13.45 -2.97 -4.56
CA LEU A 91 12.41 -2.04 -4.96
C LEU A 91 12.44 -0.79 -4.08
N TYR A 92 12.42 0.38 -4.71
CA TYR A 92 12.38 1.68 -4.05
C TYR A 92 11.00 2.32 -4.25
N LEU A 93 10.36 2.76 -3.18
CA LEU A 93 8.98 3.21 -3.16
C LEU A 93 8.85 4.67 -2.77
N SER A 94 8.02 5.39 -3.52
CA SER A 94 7.32 6.57 -2.99
C SER A 94 5.92 6.16 -2.59
N VAL A 95 5.46 6.58 -1.42
CA VAL A 95 4.20 6.12 -0.83
C VAL A 95 3.19 7.26 -0.72
N SER A 96 1.94 6.99 -1.05
CA SER A 96 0.80 7.89 -0.85
C SER A 96 -0.42 7.14 -0.31
N GLN A 97 -1.39 7.87 0.23
CA GLN A 97 -2.67 7.30 0.66
C GLN A 97 -3.87 8.16 0.23
N ARG A 98 -4.99 7.48 -0.06
CA ARG A 98 -6.30 8.06 -0.32
C ARG A 98 -7.38 7.36 0.50
N TRP A 99 -8.45 8.10 0.81
CA TRP A 99 -9.64 7.62 1.54
C TRP A 99 -10.91 7.86 0.72
N PRO A 100 -11.09 7.14 -0.40
CA PRO A 100 -12.29 7.28 -1.22
C PRO A 100 -13.52 6.73 -0.50
N ARG A 101 -14.71 7.19 -0.91
CA ARG A 101 -15.94 6.49 -0.56
C ARG A 101 -16.02 5.18 -1.36
N ILE A 102 -16.55 4.11 -0.77
CA ILE A 102 -16.67 2.80 -1.44
C ILE A 102 -17.30 2.90 -2.84
N ALA A 103 -18.35 3.71 -3.01
CA ALA A 103 -19.05 3.86 -4.29
C ALA A 103 -18.33 4.74 -5.35
N ARG A 104 -17.11 5.22 -5.08
CA ARG A 104 -16.36 6.12 -5.97
C ARG A 104 -14.85 5.82 -5.91
N LEU A 105 -14.42 4.81 -6.64
CA LEU A 105 -13.02 4.37 -6.69
C LEU A 105 -12.34 4.75 -8.02
N ASP A 106 -12.20 6.04 -8.32
CA ASP A 106 -11.32 6.50 -9.40
C ASP A 106 -9.99 6.98 -8.82
N MET A 107 -8.97 6.12 -8.88
CA MET A 107 -7.64 6.38 -8.33
C MET A 107 -6.57 6.50 -9.43
N ALA A 108 -6.97 6.60 -10.71
CA ALA A 108 -6.03 6.59 -11.83
C ALA A 108 -5.04 7.76 -11.74
N GLU A 109 -5.53 8.98 -11.50
CA GLU A 109 -4.68 10.17 -11.36
C GLU A 109 -3.75 10.05 -10.14
N ALA A 110 -4.29 9.66 -8.98
CA ALA A 110 -3.52 9.51 -7.75
C ALA A 110 -2.40 8.46 -7.91
N LEU A 111 -2.67 7.37 -8.61
CA LEU A 111 -1.68 6.33 -8.89
C LEU A 111 -0.57 6.83 -9.82
N GLN A 112 -0.93 7.58 -10.87
CA GLN A 112 0.04 8.20 -11.78
C GLN A 112 0.92 9.23 -11.08
N GLN A 113 0.33 10.10 -10.25
CA GLN A 113 1.08 11.07 -9.45
C GLN A 113 2.07 10.38 -8.51
N THR A 114 1.63 9.30 -7.84
CA THR A 114 2.49 8.54 -6.92
C THR A 114 3.65 7.86 -7.67
N ALA A 115 3.40 7.30 -8.86
CA ALA A 115 4.45 6.73 -9.70
C ALA A 115 5.44 7.81 -10.19
N ALA A 116 4.95 9.00 -10.55
CA ALA A 116 5.82 10.11 -10.96
C ALA A 116 6.77 10.57 -9.85
N LEU A 117 6.32 10.57 -8.59
CA LEU A 117 7.18 10.85 -7.42
C LEU A 117 8.26 9.79 -7.25
N ALA A 118 7.92 8.52 -7.48
CA ALA A 118 8.88 7.42 -7.38
C ALA A 118 10.05 7.53 -8.37
N ARG A 119 9.92 8.25 -9.50
CA ARG A 119 11.05 8.55 -10.40
C ARG A 119 12.21 9.24 -9.70
N GLN A 120 11.92 9.91 -8.60
CA GLN A 120 12.86 10.72 -7.86
C GLN A 120 13.48 9.99 -6.66
N VAL A 121 13.12 8.73 -6.35
CA VAL A 121 13.57 8.08 -5.11
C VAL A 121 14.88 7.29 -5.24
N ALA A 122 15.31 6.98 -6.47
CA ALA A 122 16.44 6.09 -6.76
C ALA A 122 17.07 6.37 -8.14
N TYR A 123 18.18 5.69 -8.46
CA TYR A 123 18.83 5.82 -9.77
C TYR A 123 17.93 5.33 -10.92
N PRO A 124 18.14 5.80 -12.18
CA PRO A 124 17.37 5.38 -13.33
C PRO A 124 17.33 3.85 -13.55
N SER A 125 18.45 3.16 -13.31
CA SER A 125 18.59 1.70 -13.48
C SER A 125 17.90 0.87 -12.39
N GLN A 126 17.60 1.47 -11.24
CA GLN A 126 17.00 0.77 -10.10
C GLN A 126 15.48 0.62 -10.29
N LEU A 127 14.94 -0.49 -9.78
CA LEU A 127 13.51 -0.75 -9.77
C LEU A 127 12.83 0.20 -8.78
N LYS A 128 11.83 0.93 -9.27
CA LYS A 128 11.11 1.93 -8.49
C LYS A 128 9.64 1.95 -8.85
N ALA A 129 8.80 2.14 -7.85
CA ALA A 129 7.36 2.19 -8.03
C ALA A 129 6.71 3.18 -7.08
N GLY A 130 5.59 3.75 -7.51
CA GLY A 130 4.64 4.40 -6.61
C GLY A 130 3.81 3.34 -5.90
N ALA A 131 3.66 3.48 -4.58
CA ALA A 131 2.81 2.66 -3.73
C ALA A 131 1.63 3.51 -3.22
N LEU A 132 0.44 3.25 -3.74
CA LEU A 132 -0.78 3.94 -3.35
C LEU A 132 -1.61 3.06 -2.43
N PHE A 133 -1.71 3.45 -1.16
CA PHE A 133 -2.66 2.87 -0.22
C PHE A 133 -4.05 3.49 -0.39
N ILE A 134 -5.08 2.66 -0.35
CA ILE A 134 -6.47 3.07 -0.47
C ILE A 134 -7.21 2.53 0.74
N SER A 135 -7.64 3.41 1.64
CA SER A 135 -8.48 3.06 2.79
C SER A 135 -9.89 3.55 2.54
N PRO A 136 -10.72 2.75 1.84
CA PRO A 136 -12.08 3.16 1.51
C PRO A 136 -12.90 3.38 2.78
N TRP A 137 -13.95 4.19 2.69
CA TRP A 137 -14.87 4.38 3.80
C TRP A 137 -16.33 4.45 3.37
N LYS A 138 -17.22 4.19 4.33
CA LYS A 138 -18.68 4.26 4.17
C LYS A 138 -19.30 4.96 5.38
N ALA A 139 -20.29 5.81 5.14
CA ALA A 139 -21.01 6.50 6.21
C ALA A 139 -22.17 5.67 6.75
N GLY A 140 -22.41 5.73 8.06
CA GLY A 140 -23.65 5.28 8.71
C GLY A 140 -23.79 3.77 8.91
N GLN A 141 -23.14 2.96 8.07
CA GLN A 141 -23.12 1.50 8.23
C GLN A 141 -21.86 0.88 7.62
N HIS A 142 -21.59 -0.36 8.04
CA HIS A 142 -20.50 -1.17 7.49
C HIS A 142 -20.75 -1.57 6.03
N ALA A 143 -19.67 -1.90 5.33
CA ALA A 143 -19.73 -2.37 3.95
C ALA A 143 -20.26 -3.81 3.87
N SER A 144 -21.14 -4.09 2.91
CA SER A 144 -21.60 -5.45 2.63
C SER A 144 -20.53 -6.25 1.89
N PRO A 145 -20.59 -7.59 1.89
CA PRO A 145 -19.70 -8.42 1.07
C PRO A 145 -19.72 -8.06 -0.42
N GLU A 146 -20.89 -7.73 -0.97
CA GLU A 146 -21.09 -7.36 -2.37
C GLU A 146 -20.38 -6.03 -2.67
N GLU A 147 -20.56 -5.01 -1.84
CA GLU A 147 -19.88 -3.73 -2.00
C GLU A 147 -18.35 -3.86 -1.95
N LEU A 148 -17.83 -4.80 -1.15
CA LEU A 148 -16.41 -5.08 -1.10
C LEU A 148 -15.92 -5.87 -2.32
N GLN A 149 -16.76 -6.72 -2.90
CA GLN A 149 -16.44 -7.39 -4.15
C GLN A 149 -16.44 -6.39 -5.33
N ASP A 150 -17.44 -5.52 -5.42
CA ASP A 150 -17.49 -4.44 -6.43
C ASP A 150 -16.25 -3.55 -6.32
N LEU A 151 -15.82 -3.22 -5.09
CA LEU A 151 -14.58 -2.48 -4.85
C LEU A 151 -13.34 -3.24 -5.38
N VAL A 152 -13.25 -4.55 -5.15
CA VAL A 152 -12.16 -5.38 -5.68
C VAL A 152 -12.16 -5.38 -7.20
N ASP A 153 -13.32 -5.48 -7.83
CA ASP A 153 -13.47 -5.45 -9.28
C ASP A 153 -13.06 -4.08 -9.84
N ASP A 154 -13.37 -2.99 -9.14
CA ASP A 154 -12.94 -1.63 -9.49
C ASP A 154 -11.42 -1.43 -9.31
N LEU A 155 -10.81 -1.97 -8.25
CA LEU A 155 -9.36 -1.94 -8.05
C LEU A 155 -8.64 -2.57 -9.25
N GLN A 156 -9.15 -3.69 -9.76
CA GLN A 156 -8.56 -4.44 -10.88
C GLN A 156 -8.62 -3.71 -12.22
N LYS A 157 -9.50 -2.72 -12.38
CA LYS A 157 -9.58 -1.89 -13.61
C LYS A 157 -8.41 -0.92 -13.74
N HIS A 158 -7.62 -0.72 -12.68
CA HIS A 158 -6.49 0.21 -12.69
C HIS A 158 -5.24 -0.38 -13.34
N THR A 159 -4.45 0.46 -14.02
CA THR A 159 -3.18 0.07 -14.64
C THR A 159 -2.04 -0.04 -13.61
N ALA A 160 -2.17 -1.01 -12.71
CA ALA A 160 -1.20 -1.32 -11.65
C ALA A 160 -0.36 -2.58 -11.99
N CYS A 161 0.92 -2.54 -11.61
CA CYS A 161 1.85 -3.65 -11.73
C CYS A 161 1.62 -4.72 -10.66
N ALA A 162 1.11 -4.31 -9.49
CA ALA A 162 0.61 -5.23 -8.47
C ALA A 162 -0.54 -4.57 -7.70
N ILE A 163 -1.47 -5.41 -7.22
CA ILE A 163 -2.63 -5.01 -6.43
C ILE A 163 -2.70 -5.99 -5.26
N ALA A 164 -2.88 -5.49 -4.03
CA ALA A 164 -3.20 -6.31 -2.87
C ALA A 164 -4.33 -5.66 -2.09
N TRP A 165 -5.16 -6.45 -1.42
CA TRP A 165 -6.23 -5.95 -0.58
C TRP A 165 -6.45 -6.81 0.65
N TYR A 166 -6.83 -6.14 1.73
CA TYR A 166 -7.18 -6.77 2.98
C TYR A 166 -8.40 -6.09 3.61
N PHE A 167 -9.53 -6.81 3.64
CA PHE A 167 -10.79 -6.40 4.25
C PHE A 167 -11.16 -7.38 5.38
N PRO A 168 -10.62 -7.18 6.60
CA PRO A 168 -10.81 -8.11 7.71
C PRO A 168 -12.27 -8.09 8.21
N TYR A 169 -12.86 -9.27 8.41
CA TYR A 169 -14.27 -9.37 8.81
C TYR A 169 -14.54 -8.79 10.20
N ALA A 170 -13.65 -9.07 11.16
CA ALA A 170 -13.79 -8.65 12.55
C ALA A 170 -13.87 -7.12 12.72
N TYR A 171 -13.22 -6.35 11.83
CA TYR A 171 -13.07 -4.90 11.95
C TYR A 171 -13.99 -4.11 11.03
N ARG A 172 -14.91 -4.76 10.30
CA ARG A 172 -15.88 -4.04 9.43
C ARG A 172 -16.82 -3.12 10.20
N LYS A 173 -17.08 -3.42 11.48
CA LYS A 173 -17.94 -2.64 12.37
C LYS A 173 -17.21 -1.45 13.02
N LEU A 174 -15.88 -1.39 12.88
CA LEU A 174 -15.10 -0.29 13.39
C LEU A 174 -15.43 1.00 12.63
N HIS A 175 -15.69 2.06 13.39
CA HIS A 175 -15.99 3.38 12.85
C HIS A 175 -15.38 4.46 13.75
N ASN A 176 -15.09 5.61 13.16
CA ASN A 176 -14.67 6.77 13.92
C ASN A 176 -15.86 7.50 14.56
N GLU A 177 -15.59 8.54 15.34
CA GLU A 177 -16.60 9.38 16.00
C GLU A 177 -17.61 10.03 15.04
N LEU A 178 -17.24 10.15 13.75
CA LEU A 178 -18.11 10.68 12.69
C LEU A 178 -19.01 9.59 12.06
N GLY A 179 -18.99 8.36 12.57
CA GLY A 179 -19.75 7.23 12.02
C GLY A 179 -19.25 6.76 10.65
N GLN A 180 -17.96 6.98 10.34
CA GLN A 180 -17.32 6.51 9.12
C GLN A 180 -16.67 5.15 9.36
N TYR A 181 -17.09 4.15 8.61
CA TYR A 181 -16.62 2.78 8.67
C TYR A 181 -15.50 2.55 7.66
N PHE A 182 -14.40 1.95 8.09
CA PHE A 182 -13.23 1.66 7.26
C PHE A 182 -13.04 0.14 7.15
N PRO A 183 -13.57 -0.52 6.10
CA PRO A 183 -13.65 -1.97 6.03
C PRO A 183 -12.30 -2.67 5.78
N GLY A 184 -11.23 -1.90 5.54
CA GLY A 184 -9.89 -2.41 5.28
C GLY A 184 -9.08 -1.48 4.39
N VAL A 185 -8.13 -2.06 3.66
CA VAL A 185 -7.16 -1.32 2.85
C VAL A 185 -6.77 -2.09 1.59
N ALA A 186 -6.47 -1.36 0.52
CA ALA A 186 -5.82 -1.88 -0.66
C ALA A 186 -4.50 -1.16 -0.94
N LEU A 187 -3.60 -1.83 -1.63
CA LEU A 187 -2.31 -1.33 -2.08
C LEU A 187 -2.21 -1.53 -3.59
N LEU A 188 -1.97 -0.44 -4.34
CA LEU A 188 -1.66 -0.47 -5.76
C LEU A 188 -0.20 -0.08 -5.95
N LEU A 189 0.56 -0.91 -6.66
CA LEU A 189 1.92 -0.61 -7.09
C LEU A 189 1.92 -0.26 -8.58
N LYS A 190 2.57 0.85 -8.94
CA LYS A 190 2.79 1.22 -10.33
C LYS A 190 4.25 1.59 -10.56
N GLN A 191 4.91 0.88 -11.47
CA GLN A 191 6.30 1.17 -11.83
C GLN A 191 6.45 2.58 -12.40
N ALA A 192 7.53 3.27 -12.03
CA ALA A 192 7.79 4.68 -12.33
C ALA A 192 8.42 4.92 -13.71
#